data_AF-A0A947IAP2-F1
#
_entry.id   AF-A0A947IAP2-F1
#
_cell.length_a   1.000
_cell.length_b   1.000
_cell.length_c   1.000
_cell.angle_alpha   90.00
_cell.angle_beta   90.00
_cell.angle_gamma   90.00
#
_symmetry.space_group_name_H-M   'P 1'
#
loop_
_entity.id
_entity.type
_entity.pdbx_description
1 polymer ?
#
loop_
_entity_poly.entity_id
_entity_poly.type
_entity_poly.pdbx_seq_one_letter_code
_entity_poly.pdbx_strand_id
1 'polypeptide(L)' 'GERIGKDDLPDNMVPAAGTPAIGDRVPLSTIEELHIRRVMANTSSLQEAADVLGIDQATLWRRRKTYGV' A
#
# COMPACT_ATOMS: atom_id res chain seq x y z
N GLY A 1 3.53 20.33 -25.87
CA GLY A 1 3.07 19.25 -24.97
C GLY A 1 4.09 19.17 -23.87
N GLU A 2 3.80 19.80 -22.74
CA GLU A 2 4.76 19.99 -21.67
C GLU A 2 5.02 18.64 -20.97
N ARG A 3 6.29 18.26 -20.89
CA ARG A 3 6.73 17.02 -20.25
C ARG A 3 7.01 17.35 -18.79
N ILE A 4 6.12 16.97 -17.90
CA ILE A 4 6.30 17.20 -16.45
C ILE A 4 7.59 16.50 -16.00
N GLY A 5 8.54 17.30 -15.52
CA GLY A 5 9.82 16.83 -14.97
C GLY A 5 9.65 16.40 -13.52
N LYS A 6 10.60 15.65 -12.98
CA LYS A 6 10.57 15.19 -11.57
C LYS A 6 10.54 16.35 -10.57
N ASP A 7 10.86 17.56 -11.02
CA ASP A 7 10.97 18.79 -10.24
C ASP A 7 9.66 19.58 -10.10
N ASP A 8 8.57 19.15 -10.77
CA ASP A 8 7.25 19.83 -10.71
C ASP A 8 6.33 19.28 -9.59
N LEU A 9 6.84 18.34 -8.79
CA LEU A 9 6.08 17.74 -7.71
C LEU A 9 6.16 18.63 -6.45
N PRO A 10 5.03 19.06 -5.86
CA PRO A 10 5.06 19.83 -4.62
C PRO A 10 5.71 19.01 -3.50
N ASP A 11 6.57 19.65 -2.71
CA ASP A 11 7.32 19.09 -1.56
C ASP A 11 6.46 18.34 -0.52
N ASN A 12 5.13 18.42 -0.60
CA ASN A 12 4.22 17.61 0.22
C ASN A 12 4.04 16.17 -0.27
N MET A 13 4.71 15.77 -1.35
CA MET A 13 4.93 14.36 -1.71
C MET A 13 6.34 13.92 -1.30
N VAL A 14 6.81 14.29 -0.12
CA VAL A 14 7.86 13.51 0.54
C VAL A 14 7.32 12.09 0.63
N PRO A 15 7.92 11.06 -0.01
CA PRO A 15 7.68 9.70 0.44
C PRO A 15 8.16 9.73 1.87
N ALA A 16 7.23 9.59 2.84
CA ALA A 16 7.57 9.56 4.25
C ALA A 16 8.84 8.72 4.39
N ALA A 17 9.93 9.35 4.83
CA ALA A 17 11.24 8.72 4.87
C ALA A 17 11.09 7.34 5.53
N GLY A 18 11.28 6.27 4.76
CA GLY A 18 11.20 4.90 5.25
C GLY A 18 9.94 4.09 4.90
N THR A 19 9.36 4.21 3.70
CA THR A 19 8.59 3.06 3.18
C THR A 19 9.60 1.99 2.72
N PRO A 20 9.62 0.79 3.33
CA PRO A 20 10.45 -0.31 2.89
C PRO A 20 10.22 -0.64 1.41
N ALA A 21 11.32 -0.80 0.68
CA ALA A 21 11.35 -1.25 -0.70
C ALA A 21 11.43 -2.79 -0.76
N ILE A 22 11.14 -3.34 -1.94
CA ILE A 22 11.34 -4.76 -2.19
C ILE A 22 12.84 -5.07 -2.13
N GLY A 23 13.21 -6.06 -1.32
CA GLY A 23 14.61 -6.44 -1.10
C GLY A 23 15.26 -5.78 0.12
N ASP A 24 14.56 -4.87 0.81
CA ASP A 24 15.03 -4.33 2.09
C ASP A 24 15.06 -5.43 3.16
N ARG A 25 15.91 -5.23 4.17
CA ARG A 25 16.04 -6.13 5.33
C ARG A 25 14.91 -5.95 6.33
N VAL A 26 13.67 -6.05 5.85
CA VAL A 26 12.45 -6.00 6.65
C VAL A 26 11.71 -7.33 6.55
N PRO A 27 10.88 -7.69 7.55
CA PRO A 27 10.00 -8.84 7.44
C PRO A 27 9.04 -8.70 6.25
N LEU A 28 8.75 -9.83 5.59
CA LEU A 28 7.77 -9.86 4.50
C LEU A 28 6.40 -9.34 4.95
N SER A 29 6.02 -9.57 6.21
CA SER A 29 4.78 -9.07 6.80
C SER A 29 4.68 -7.54 6.79
N THR A 30 5.80 -6.82 6.90
CA THR A 30 5.82 -5.35 6.82
C THR A 30 5.51 -4.87 5.41
N ILE A 31 6.09 -5.51 4.39
CA ILE A 31 5.79 -5.21 2.98
C ILE A 31 4.33 -5.54 2.66
N GLU A 32 3.87 -6.69 3.14
CA GLU A 32 2.48 -7.15 2.98
C GLU A 32 1.48 -6.18 3.62
N GLU A 33 1.73 -5.74 4.86
CA GLU A 33 0.89 -4.76 5.56
C GLU A 33 0.80 -3.43 4.78
N LEU A 34 1.93 -2.90 4.33
CA LEU A 34 1.98 -1.66 3.55
C LEU A 34 1.23 -1.79 2.22
N HIS A 35 1.35 -2.94 1.56
CA HIS A 35 0.63 -3.21 0.34
C HIS A 35 -0.89 -3.27 0.59
N ILE A 36 -1.32 -4.00 1.62
CA ILE A 36 -2.72 -4.09 2.04
C ILE A 36 -3.30 -2.70 2.34
N ARG A 37 -2.60 -1.89 3.15
CA ARG A 37 -3.03 -0.52 3.49
C ARG A 37 -3.20 0.35 2.25
N ARG A 38 -2.24 0.31 1.31
CA ARG A 38 -2.30 1.08 0.07
C ARG A 38 -3.42 0.61 -0.85
N VAL A 39 -3.61 -0.69 -1.03
CA VAL A 39 -4.70 -1.22 -1.86
C VAL A 39 -6.04 -0.79 -1.27
N MET A 40 -6.26 -1.03 0.02
CA MET A 40 -7.52 -0.65 0.68
C MET A 40 -7.82 0.84 0.59
N ALA A 41 -6.81 1.71 0.70
CA ALA A 41 -6.97 3.15 0.57
C ALA A 41 -7.30 3.62 -0.86
N ASN A 42 -6.90 2.85 -1.88
CA ASN A 42 -7.12 3.17 -3.30
C ASN A 42 -8.33 2.47 -3.93
N THR A 43 -8.97 1.55 -3.21
CA THR A 43 -10.16 0.82 -3.66
C THR A 43 -11.43 1.35 -3.02
N SER A 44 -12.56 1.22 -3.71
CA SER A 44 -13.86 1.70 -3.21
C SER A 44 -14.56 0.70 -2.29
N SER A 45 -14.11 -0.55 -2.24
CA SER A 45 -14.70 -1.60 -1.41
C SER A 45 -13.69 -2.62 -0.90
N LEU A 46 -14.02 -3.29 0.20
CA LEU A 46 -13.24 -4.42 0.73
C LEU A 46 -13.17 -5.60 -0.24
N GLN A 47 -14.21 -5.80 -1.06
CA GLN A 47 -14.21 -6.87 -2.07
C GLN A 47 -13.19 -6.58 -3.16
N GLU A 48 -13.22 -5.36 -3.71
CA GLU A 48 -12.26 -4.92 -4.73
C GLU A 48 -10.81 -4.99 -4.22
N ALA A 49 -10.57 -4.59 -2.96
CA ALA A 49 -9.27 -4.74 -2.32
C ALA A 49 -8.82 -6.21 -2.24
N ALA A 50 -9.74 -7.11 -1.89
CA ALA A 50 -9.47 -8.54 -1.78
C ALA A 50 -9.13 -9.15 -3.15
N ASP A 51 -9.86 -8.76 -4.19
CA ASP A 51 -9.63 -9.19 -5.57
C ASP A 51 -8.25 -8.74 -6.08
N VAL A 52 -7.85 -7.48 -5.81
CA VAL A 52 -6.51 -6.96 -6.15
C VAL A 52 -5.40 -7.72 -5.41
N LEU A 53 -5.63 -8.04 -4.13
CA LEU A 53 -4.68 -8.78 -3.30
C LEU A 53 -4.67 -10.29 -3.60
N GLY A 54 -5.62 -10.79 -4.40
CA GLY A 54 -5.76 -12.21 -4.72
C GLY A 54 -6.10 -13.07 -3.51
N ILE A 55 -6.81 -12.52 -2.53
CA ILE A 55 -7.22 -13.22 -1.30
C ILE A 55 -8.73 -13.09 -1.09
N ASP A 56 -9.26 -13.93 -0.21
CA ASP A 56 -10.65 -13.81 0.21
C ASP A 56 -10.89 -12.60 1.14
N GLN A 57 -12.08 -12.01 1.07
CA GLN A 57 -12.46 -10.85 1.91
C GLN A 57 -12.37 -11.15 3.42
N ALA A 58 -12.72 -12.37 3.86
CA ALA A 58 -12.59 -12.76 5.26
C ALA A 58 -11.12 -12.88 5.69
N THR A 59 -10.24 -13.27 4.76
CA THR A 59 -8.79 -13.31 4.98
C THR A 59 -8.22 -11.90 5.10
N LEU A 60 -8.64 -11.01 4.21
CA LEU A 60 -8.28 -9.59 4.28
C LEU A 60 -8.73 -8.98 5.61
N TRP A 61 -9.96 -9.24 6.04
CA TRP A 61 -10.48 -8.76 7.33
C TRP A 61 -9.66 -9.22 8.54
N ARG A 62 -9.28 -10.50 8.57
CA ARG A 62 -8.42 -11.04 9.65
C ARG A 62 -7.06 -10.36 9.66
N ARG A 63 -6.42 -10.22 8.49
CA ARG A 63 -5.14 -9.51 8.32
C ARG A 63 -5.23 -8.06 8.75
N ARG A 64 -6.30 -7.37 8.34
CA ARG A 64 -6.60 -5.99 8.76
C ARG A 64 -6.60 -5.86 10.28
N LYS A 65 -7.31 -6.76 10.97
CA LYS A 65 -7.36 -6.83 12.44
C LYS A 65 -5.98 -7.11 13.06
N THR A 66 -5.17 -7.98 12.46
CA THR A 66 -3.81 -8.29 12.92
C THR A 66 -2.87 -7.09 12.81
N TYR A 67 -3.00 -6.27 11.76
CA TYR A 67 -2.16 -5.08 11.54
C TYR A 67 -2.72 -3.80 12.20
N GLY A 68 -3.83 -3.88 12.91
CA GLY A 68 -4.46 -2.74 13.57
C GLY A 68 -5.05 -1.70 12.61
N VAL A 69 -5.47 -2.13 11.42
CA VAL A 69 -6.08 -1.29 10.38
C VAL A 69 -7.62 -1.44 10.39
#